data_AF-A0A8S0FTT4-F1
#
_entry.id   AF-A0A8S0FTT4-F1
#
_cell.length_a   1.000
_cell.length_b   1.000
_cell.length_c   1.000
_cell.angle_alpha   90.00
_cell.angle_beta   90.00
_cell.angle_gamma   90.00
#
_symmetry.space_group_name_H-M   'P 1'
#
loop_
_entity.id
_entity.type
_entity.pdbx_description
1 polymer ?
#
loop_
_entity_poly.entity_id
_entity_poly.type
_entity_poly.pdbx_seq_one_letter_code
_entity_poly.pdbx_strand_id
1 'polypeptide(L)'
;MPIRDMRTILETLAEHAPIQSDPHELTAVVRVALGRAITQQWFPGKDEVHVIGLDTPLERLLLQALQGGGGLEPGLADRLLAQTQEALSRQEMLGAPPVLLVNHALRPLLSRFLRRSLPQLVVLSNLELSDNRHIRMTATIGGK
;
A
#
# COMPACT_ATOMS: atom_id res chain seq x y z
N MET A 1 -1.62 -12.01 -3.54
CA MET A 1 -2.25 -11.41 -4.74
C MET A 1 -2.81 -12.55 -5.57
N PRO A 2 -4.09 -12.52 -5.96
CA PRO A 2 -4.65 -13.54 -6.82
C PRO A 2 -4.16 -13.31 -8.25
N ILE A 3 -3.54 -14.32 -8.85
CA ILE A 3 -3.13 -14.33 -10.26
C ILE A 3 -4.20 -14.98 -11.16
N ARG A 4 -5.46 -14.98 -10.70
CA ARG A 4 -6.56 -15.72 -11.35
C ARG A 4 -7.05 -15.03 -12.62
N ASP A 5 -6.99 -13.70 -12.66
CA ASP A 5 -7.36 -12.92 -13.83
C ASP A 5 -6.17 -12.78 -14.79
N MET A 6 -5.77 -13.90 -15.38
CA MET A 6 -4.64 -13.95 -16.32
C MET A 6 -4.90 -13.12 -17.57
N ARG A 7 -6.17 -12.92 -17.95
CA ARG A 7 -6.52 -12.07 -19.09
C ARG A 7 -6.10 -10.63 -18.83
N THR A 8 -6.59 -10.03 -17.74
CA THR A 8 -6.23 -8.65 -17.39
C THR A 8 -4.72 -8.50 -17.20
N ILE A 9 -4.06 -9.46 -16.54
CA ILE A 9 -2.60 -9.44 -16.36
C ILE A 9 -1.88 -9.39 -17.72
N LEU A 10 -2.21 -10.30 -18.64
CA LEU A 10 -1.53 -10.40 -19.93
C LEU A 10 -1.84 -9.20 -20.84
N GLU A 11 -3.08 -8.70 -20.84
CA GLU A 11 -3.48 -7.50 -21.59
C GLU A 11 -2.71 -6.27 -21.10
N THR A 12 -2.67 -6.04 -19.79
CA THR A 12 -1.93 -4.92 -19.20
C THR A 12 -0.44 -5.01 -19.50
N LEU A 13 0.15 -6.21 -19.40
CA LEU A 13 1.55 -6.42 -19.75
C LEU A 13 1.82 -6.19 -21.24
N ALA A 14 0.97 -6.69 -22.13
CA ALA A 14 1.13 -6.51 -23.57
C ALA A 14 1.08 -5.03 -23.99
N GLU A 15 0.25 -4.23 -23.30
CA GLU A 15 0.14 -2.79 -23.55
C GLU A 15 1.37 -2.00 -23.04
N HIS A 16 1.92 -2.36 -21.87
CA HIS A 16 2.95 -1.55 -21.19
C HIS A 16 4.39 -2.05 -21.43
N ALA A 17 4.59 -3.35 -21.65
CA ALA A 17 5.92 -3.94 -21.86
C ALA A 17 6.72 -3.37 -23.05
N PRO A 18 6.11 -2.89 -24.15
CA PRO A 18 6.87 -2.30 -25.26
C PRO A 18 7.63 -1.02 -24.90
N ILE A 19 7.17 -0.27 -23.89
CA ILE A 19 7.75 1.01 -23.46
C ILE A 19 8.35 0.98 -22.05
N GLN A 20 8.07 -0.07 -21.28
CA GLN A 20 8.55 -0.25 -19.91
C GLN A 20 9.05 -1.69 -19.73
N SER A 21 10.34 -1.86 -19.45
CA SER A 21 10.98 -3.16 -19.25
C SER A 21 11.22 -3.52 -17.78
N ASP A 22 11.09 -2.58 -16.85
CA ASP A 22 11.30 -2.82 -15.42
C ASP A 22 10.15 -3.66 -14.84
N PRO A 23 10.42 -4.89 -14.33
CA PRO A 23 9.40 -5.74 -13.71
C PRO A 23 8.70 -5.09 -12.50
N HIS A 24 9.38 -4.19 -11.77
CA HIS A 24 8.79 -3.50 -10.63
C HIS A 24 7.71 -2.50 -11.07
N GLU A 25 7.98 -1.77 -12.15
CA GLU A 25 7.03 -0.84 -12.77
C GLU A 25 5.85 -1.60 -13.39
N LEU A 26 6.13 -2.66 -14.16
CA LEU A 26 5.08 -3.53 -14.72
C LEU A 26 4.19 -4.14 -13.63
N THR A 27 4.78 -4.55 -12.51
CA THR A 27 4.02 -5.06 -11.35
C THR A 27 3.11 -3.97 -10.76
N ALA A 28 3.56 -2.72 -10.71
CA ALA A 28 2.75 -1.62 -10.22
C ALA A 28 1.51 -1.40 -11.10
N VAL A 29 1.69 -1.37 -12.41
CA VAL A 29 0.59 -1.18 -13.37
C VAL A 29 -0.40 -2.35 -13.33
N VAL A 30 0.09 -3.60 -13.32
CA VAL A 30 -0.77 -4.78 -13.23
C VAL A 30 -1.58 -4.78 -11.93
N ARG A 31 -1.01 -4.35 -10.80
CA ARG A 31 -1.75 -4.25 -9.55
C ARG A 31 -2.88 -3.22 -9.62
N VAL A 32 -2.66 -2.10 -10.29
CA VAL A 32 -3.71 -1.09 -10.53
C VAL A 32 -4.83 -1.69 -11.37
N ALA A 33 -4.50 -2.39 -12.46
CA ALA A 33 -5.49 -3.08 -13.31
C ALA A 33 -6.29 -4.14 -12.51
N LEU A 34 -5.67 -4.81 -11.55
CA LEU A 34 -6.31 -5.77 -10.66
C LEU A 34 -7.00 -5.12 -9.44
N GLY A 35 -7.04 -3.79 -9.32
CA GLY A 35 -7.46 -3.06 -8.12
C GLY A 35 -8.83 -3.51 -7.57
N ARG A 36 -9.81 -3.80 -8.44
CA ARG A 36 -11.11 -4.34 -8.04
C ARG A 36 -10.98 -5.69 -7.31
N ALA A 37 -10.18 -6.62 -7.84
CA ALA A 37 -9.96 -7.92 -7.21
C ALA A 37 -9.18 -7.79 -5.89
N ILE A 38 -8.17 -6.91 -5.86
CA ILE A 38 -7.39 -6.58 -4.65
C ILE A 38 -8.31 -6.04 -3.55
N THR A 39 -9.16 -5.07 -3.91
CA THR A 39 -10.10 -4.44 -2.98
C THR A 39 -11.09 -5.45 -2.43
N GLN A 40 -11.68 -6.31 -3.27
CA GLN A 40 -12.61 -7.34 -2.81
C GLN A 40 -11.96 -8.41 -1.92
N GLN A 41 -10.68 -8.72 -2.14
CA GLN A 41 -9.94 -9.67 -1.31
C GLN A 41 -9.85 -9.19 0.16
N TRP A 42 -9.57 -7.90 0.37
CA TRP A 42 -9.35 -7.34 1.71
C TRP A 42 -10.61 -6.73 2.33
N PHE A 43 -11.53 -6.28 1.50
CA PHE A 43 -12.76 -5.61 1.90
C PHE A 43 -13.95 -6.21 1.14
N PRO A 44 -14.36 -7.46 1.44
CA PRO A 44 -15.49 -8.08 0.76
C PRO A 44 -16.81 -7.38 1.13
N GLY A 45 -17.54 -6.89 0.13
CA GLY A 45 -18.93 -6.42 0.31
C GLY A 45 -19.15 -5.21 1.25
N LYS A 46 -18.10 -4.48 1.65
CA LYS A 46 -18.22 -3.32 2.56
C LYS A 46 -18.16 -1.99 1.83
N ASP A 47 -19.17 -1.13 1.93
CA ASP A 47 -19.12 0.20 1.31
C ASP A 47 -18.05 1.11 1.94
N GLU A 48 -17.80 0.94 3.24
CA GLU A 48 -16.73 1.61 3.98
C GLU A 48 -15.51 0.69 4.17
N VAL A 49 -14.32 1.19 3.84
CA VAL A 49 -13.04 0.47 4.02
C VAL A 49 -12.25 1.11 5.14
N HIS A 50 -11.90 0.31 6.15
CA HIS A 50 -11.13 0.75 7.32
C HIS A 50 -9.66 0.43 7.10
N VAL A 51 -8.82 1.46 7.05
CA VAL A 51 -7.40 1.35 6.72
C VAL A 51 -6.53 2.07 7.74
N ILE A 52 -5.30 1.61 7.85
CA ILE A 52 -4.19 2.40 8.41
C ILE A 52 -3.75 3.38 7.34
N GLY A 53 -3.42 4.60 7.71
CA GLY A 53 -2.76 5.53 6.80
C GLY A 53 -1.59 6.27 7.44
N LEU A 54 -0.94 7.09 6.63
CA LEU A 54 0.15 7.96 7.07
C LEU A 54 -0.42 9.35 7.38
N ASP A 55 0.16 10.02 8.36
CA ASP A 55 -0.06 11.45 8.48
C ASP A 55 0.63 12.20 7.34
N THR A 56 0.15 13.42 7.07
CA THR A 56 0.62 14.22 5.95
C THR A 56 2.08 14.67 6.09
N PRO A 57 2.59 15.05 7.29
CA PRO A 57 4.01 15.34 7.47
C PRO A 57 4.92 14.15 7.13
N LEU A 58 4.63 12.95 7.63
CA LEU A 58 5.41 11.75 7.35
C LEU A 58 5.33 11.38 5.87
N GLU A 59 4.14 11.41 5.27
CA GLU A 59 3.98 11.12 3.85
C GLU A 59 4.87 12.02 2.98
N ARG A 60 4.88 13.33 3.26
CA ARG A 60 5.73 14.30 2.55
C ARG A 60 7.21 14.02 2.75
N LEU A 61 7.64 13.71 3.98
CA LEU A 61 9.04 13.37 4.27
C LEU A 61 9.48 12.12 3.51
N LEU A 62 8.64 11.08 3.47
CA LEU A 62 8.93 9.84 2.75
C LEU A 62 9.00 10.06 1.23
N LEU A 63 8.12 10.90 0.68
CA LEU A 63 8.15 11.27 -0.74
C LEU A 63 9.41 12.06 -1.10
N GLN A 64 9.87 12.96 -0.24
CA GLN A 64 11.12 13.69 -0.43
C GLN A 64 12.34 12.76 -0.39
N ALA A 65 12.37 11.81 0.55
CA ALA A 65 13.44 10.80 0.64
C ALA A 65 13.53 9.97 -0.65
N LEU A 66 12.39 9.55 -1.21
CA LEU A 66 12.34 8.84 -2.49
C LEU A 66 12.93 9.65 -3.66
N GLN A 67 12.63 10.95 -3.75
CA GLN A 67 13.11 11.81 -4.83
C GLN A 67 14.61 12.14 -4.71
N GLY A 68 15.12 12.28 -3.48
CA GLY A 68 16.51 12.63 -3.22
C GLY A 68 17.51 11.47 -3.38
N GLY A 69 17.04 10.24 -3.65
CA GLY A 69 17.87 9.04 -3.69
C GLY A 69 18.43 8.61 -2.32
N GLY A 70 18.06 9.33 -1.26
CA GLY A 70 18.43 9.03 0.12
C GLY A 70 17.49 7.98 0.71
N GLY A 71 18.05 6.91 1.25
CA GLY A 71 17.28 5.94 2.02
C GLY A 71 16.60 6.57 3.24
N LEU A 72 15.70 5.82 3.89
CA LEU A 72 15.13 6.24 5.17
C LEU A 72 16.24 6.41 6.20
N GLU A 73 16.26 7.55 6.90
CA GLU A 73 17.14 7.74 8.04
C GLU A 73 16.85 6.65 9.10
N PRO A 74 17.88 6.05 9.74
CA PRO A 74 17.67 4.94 10.67
C PRO A 74 16.65 5.24 11.78
N GLY A 75 16.72 6.43 12.38
CA GLY A 75 15.78 6.84 13.42
C GLY A 75 14.34 7.01 12.92
N LEU A 76 14.15 7.42 11.67
CA LEU A 76 12.83 7.48 11.04
C LEU A 76 12.30 6.07 10.74
N ALA A 77 13.16 5.19 10.25
CA ALA A 77 12.83 3.80 9.94
C ALA A 77 12.36 3.03 11.19
N ASP A 78 13.07 3.16 12.30
CA ASP A 78 12.72 2.51 13.57
C ASP A 78 11.38 3.02 14.12
N ARG A 79 11.17 4.35 14.09
CA ARG A 79 9.90 4.95 14.51
C ARG A 79 8.75 4.52 13.62
N LEU A 80 8.95 4.50 12.29
CA LEU A 80 7.96 4.07 11.32
C LEU A 80 7.54 2.62 11.59
N LEU A 81 8.50 1.73 11.84
CA LEU A 81 8.23 0.33 12.16
C LEU A 81 7.43 0.20 13.47
N ALA A 82 7.87 0.87 14.54
CA ALA A 82 7.19 0.84 15.83
C ALA A 82 5.75 1.37 15.75
N GLN A 83 5.55 2.51 15.09
CA GLN A 83 4.21 3.10 14.92
C GLN A 83 3.31 2.23 14.03
N THR A 84 3.87 1.55 13.02
CA THR A 84 3.12 0.59 12.21
C THR A 84 2.67 -0.60 13.05
N GLN A 85 3.52 -1.11 13.93
CA GLN A 85 3.17 -2.20 14.84
C GLN A 85 2.04 -1.80 15.81
N GLU A 86 2.10 -0.58 16.38
CA GLU A 86 1.00 -0.05 17.20
C GLU A 86 -0.30 0.10 16.41
N ALA A 87 -0.23 0.58 15.16
CA ALA A 87 -1.39 0.73 14.29
C ALA A 87 -2.02 -0.61 13.92
N LEU A 88 -1.21 -1.65 13.71
CA LEU A 88 -1.70 -3.02 13.49
C LEU A 88 -2.45 -3.56 14.72
N SER A 89 -1.91 -3.37 15.92
CA SER A 89 -2.60 -3.78 17.15
C SER A 89 -3.94 -3.04 17.33
N ARG A 90 -4.00 -1.76 16.97
CA ARG A 90 -5.28 -1.01 16.95
C ARG A 90 -6.26 -1.56 15.92
N GLN A 91 -5.82 -1.90 14.70
CA GLN A 91 -6.68 -2.52 13.68
C GLN A 91 -7.24 -3.86 14.16
N GLU A 92 -6.41 -4.68 14.79
CA GLU A 92 -6.81 -5.98 15.33
C GLU A 92 -7.90 -5.83 16.41
N MET A 93 -7.74 -4.88 17.33
CA MET A 93 -8.76 -4.57 18.35
C MET A 93 -10.10 -4.13 17.75
N LEU A 94 -10.08 -3.48 16.58
CA LEU A 94 -11.27 -3.04 15.84
C LEU A 94 -11.87 -4.14 14.94
N GLY A 95 -11.24 -5.31 14.85
CA GLY A 95 -11.62 -6.36 13.90
C GLY A 95 -11.48 -5.94 12.43
N ALA A 96 -10.61 -4.96 12.16
CA ALA A 96 -10.41 -4.38 10.84
C ALA A 96 -9.18 -4.99 10.14
N PRO A 97 -9.16 -5.07 8.79
CA PRO A 97 -8.05 -5.70 8.06
C PRO A 97 -6.70 -5.00 8.31
N PRO A 98 -5.56 -5.71 8.33
CA PRO A 98 -4.23 -5.14 8.54
C PRO A 98 -3.69 -4.44 7.27
N VAL A 99 -4.44 -3.48 6.74
CA VAL A 99 -4.17 -2.79 5.48
C VAL A 99 -3.69 -1.37 5.73
N LEU A 100 -2.48 -1.07 5.27
CA LEU A 100 -1.90 0.25 5.17
C LEU A 100 -2.15 0.81 3.76
N LEU A 101 -2.88 1.92 3.69
CA LEU A 101 -3.13 2.66 2.46
C LEU A 101 -2.15 3.83 2.34
N VAL A 102 -1.47 3.93 1.20
CA VAL A 102 -0.42 4.94 0.94
C VAL A 102 -0.52 5.51 -0.46
N ASN A 103 0.18 6.63 -0.70
CA ASN A 103 0.45 7.12 -2.05
C ASN A 103 1.08 6.04 -2.93
N HIS A 104 0.70 5.99 -4.20
CA HIS A 104 1.22 5.05 -5.19
C HIS A 104 2.75 4.93 -5.21
N ALA A 105 3.46 6.08 -5.18
CA ALA A 105 4.92 6.11 -5.22
C ALA A 105 5.57 5.46 -3.98
N LEU A 106 4.89 5.48 -2.82
CA LEU A 106 5.40 4.94 -1.57
C LEU A 106 5.17 3.43 -1.43
N ARG A 107 4.17 2.87 -2.13
CA ARG A 107 3.73 1.48 -1.95
C ARG A 107 4.86 0.44 -2.11
N PRO A 108 5.71 0.47 -3.16
CA PRO A 108 6.80 -0.49 -3.29
C PRO A 108 7.79 -0.43 -2.13
N LEU A 109 8.22 0.79 -1.76
CA LEU A 109 9.18 1.03 -0.69
C LEU A 109 8.64 0.51 0.65
N LEU A 110 7.46 0.96 1.04
CA LEU A 110 6.86 0.63 2.33
C LEU A 110 6.46 -0.84 2.41
N SER A 111 5.97 -1.43 1.31
CA SER A 111 5.71 -2.87 1.25
C SER A 111 6.99 -3.68 1.50
N ARG A 112 8.11 -3.32 0.87
CA ARG A 112 9.37 -4.04 1.03
C ARG A 112 9.96 -3.86 2.42
N PHE A 113 9.92 -2.63 2.94
CA PHE A 113 10.48 -2.29 4.24
C PHE A 113 9.66 -2.89 5.40
N LEU A 114 8.36 -2.59 5.48
CA LEU A 114 7.53 -2.95 6.64
C LEU A 114 7.22 -4.44 6.68
N ARG A 115 6.92 -5.06 5.54
CA ARG A 115 6.53 -6.49 5.51
C ARG A 115 7.68 -7.44 5.79
N ARG A 116 8.92 -6.96 5.79
CA ARG A 116 10.09 -7.74 6.25
C ARG A 116 9.96 -8.08 7.74
N SER A 117 9.45 -7.15 8.54
CA SER A 117 9.26 -7.32 9.99
C SER A 117 7.80 -7.64 10.35
N LEU A 118 6.85 -7.20 9.52
CA LEU A 118 5.40 -7.30 9.74
C LEU A 118 4.74 -8.07 8.58
N PRO A 119 4.94 -9.40 8.46
CA PRO A 119 4.50 -10.17 7.30
C PRO A 119 2.98 -10.17 7.08
N GLN A 120 2.19 -9.96 8.15
CA GLN A 120 0.73 -9.83 8.12
C GLN A 120 0.25 -8.49 7.56
N LEU A 121 1.12 -7.47 7.51
CA LEU A 121 0.77 -6.17 6.95
C LEU A 121 0.55 -6.28 5.45
N VAL A 122 -0.53 -5.66 4.99
CA VAL A 122 -0.82 -5.45 3.57
C VAL A 122 -0.60 -3.98 3.27
N VAL A 123 0.15 -3.68 2.22
CA VAL A 123 0.35 -2.29 1.77
C VAL A 123 -0.34 -2.12 0.42
N LEU A 124 -1.33 -1.24 0.36
CA LEU A 124 -2.08 -0.91 -0.85
C LEU A 124 -1.80 0.53 -1.27
N SER A 125 -1.80 0.76 -2.58
CA SER A 125 -1.79 2.10 -3.14
C SER A 125 -3.22 2.65 -3.20
N ASN A 126 -3.35 3.96 -3.05
CA ASN A 126 -4.58 4.70 -3.38
C ASN A 126 -5.13 4.38 -4.79
N LEU A 127 -4.28 4.15 -5.80
CA LEU A 127 -4.71 3.76 -7.16
C LEU A 127 -5.20 2.31 -7.28
N GLU A 128 -4.99 1.48 -6.26
CA GLU A 128 -5.44 0.08 -6.25
C GLU A 128 -6.82 -0.07 -5.60
N LEU A 129 -7.31 0.96 -4.89
CA LEU A 129 -8.65 0.98 -4.31
C LEU A 129 -9.66 1.47 -5.36
N SER A 130 -10.81 0.78 -5.46
CA SER A 130 -11.89 1.21 -6.33
C SER A 130 -12.51 2.53 -5.86
N ASP A 131 -12.75 3.46 -6.79
CA ASP A 131 -13.22 4.84 -6.52
C ASP A 131 -14.58 4.93 -5.78
N ASN A 132 -15.39 3.87 -5.83
CA ASN A 132 -16.74 3.85 -5.25
C ASN A 132 -16.78 3.45 -3.76
N ARG A 133 -15.64 3.47 -3.04
CA ARG A 133 -15.56 3.02 -1.64
C ARG A 133 -15.29 4.19 -0.71
N HIS A 134 -16.02 4.26 0.40
CA HIS A 134 -15.76 5.26 1.44
C HIS A 134 -14.55 4.84 2.27
N ILE A 135 -13.46 5.61 2.18
CA ILE A 135 -12.23 5.31 2.92
C ILE A 135 -12.30 5.98 4.29
N ARG A 136 -12.10 5.18 5.35
CA ARG A 136 -11.95 5.67 6.72
C ARG A 136 -10.61 5.25 7.29
N MET A 137 -9.82 6.23 7.70
CA MET A 137 -8.57 6.00 8.42
C MET A 137 -8.90 5.73 9.89
N THR A 138 -8.77 4.46 10.30
CA THR A 138 -9.03 4.00 11.67
C THR A 138 -7.78 4.03 12.53
N ALA A 139 -6.60 4.07 11.91
CA ALA A 139 -5.33 4.33 12.56
C ALA A 139 -4.41 5.18 11.66
N THR A 140 -3.59 6.01 12.29
CA THR A 140 -2.62 6.87 11.59
C THR A 140 -1.22 6.63 12.15
N ILE A 141 -0.23 6.53 11.26
CA ILE A 141 1.20 6.47 11.57
C ILE A 141 1.77 7.88 11.38
N GLY A 142 2.59 8.36 12.32
CA GLY A 142 3.19 9.70 12.31
C GLY A 142 2.50 10.71 13.26
N GLY A 143 1.22 10.51 13.59
CA GLY A 143 0.39 11.51 14.28
C GLY A 143 0.61 11.71 15.80
N LYS A 144 1.86 11.75 16.26
CA LYS A 144 2.23 12.24 17.62
C LYS A 144 3.11 13.47 17.51
#